data_AF-A0A380FCD0-F1
#
_entry.id   AF-A0A380FCD0-F1
#
_cell.length_a   1.000
_cell.length_b   1.000
_cell.length_c   1.000
_cell.angle_alpha   90.00
_cell.angle_beta   90.00
_cell.angle_gamma   90.00
#
_symmetry.space_group_name_H-M   'P 1'
#
loop_
_entity.id
_entity.type
_entity.pdbx_description
1 polymer ?
#
loop_
_entity_poly.entity_id
_entity_poly.type
_entity_poly.pdbx_seq_one_letter_code
_entity_poly.pdbx_strand_id
1 'polypeptide(L)' 'MYLKTYANVDDLYNNIDFKPETSIQDGVNKFIDWYLNYYK' A
#
# COMPACT_ATOMS: atom_id res chain seq x y z
N MET A 1 14.08 -9.28 16.44
CA MET A 1 14.72 -8.30 15.56
C MET A 1 13.77 -8.00 14.42
N TYR A 2 12.89 -7.00 14.57
CA TYR A 2 11.94 -6.60 13.53
C TYR A 2 12.65 -5.64 12.57
N LEU A 3 13.09 -6.12 11.41
CA LEU A 3 13.53 -5.26 10.31
C LEU A 3 12.30 -4.58 9.71
N LYS A 4 11.92 -3.42 10.26
CA LYS A 4 11.10 -2.47 9.52
C LYS A 4 12.02 -1.79 8.51
N THR A 5 11.82 -2.08 7.23
CA THR A 5 12.49 -1.38 6.13
C THR A 5 11.95 0.05 6.06
N TYR A 6 12.60 0.99 6.74
CA TYR A 6 12.39 2.42 6.49
C TYR A 6 13.08 2.76 5.17
N ALA A 7 12.35 2.65 4.07
CA ALA A 7 12.74 3.35 2.85
C ALA A 7 12.50 4.84 3.11
N ASN A 8 13.56 5.64 3.18
CA ASN A 8 13.43 7.09 3.20
C ASN A 8 12.91 7.52 1.81
N VAL A 9 11.67 8.00 1.76
CA VAL A 9 10.93 8.35 0.54
C VAL A 9 10.56 9.84 0.52
N ASP A 10 11.17 10.63 1.39
CA ASP A 10 10.86 12.05 1.60
C ASP A 10 11.09 12.87 0.32
N ASP A 11 12.12 12.53 -0.46
CA ASP A 11 12.42 13.18 -1.74
C ASP A 11 11.41 12.85 -2.86
N LEU A 12 10.75 11.68 -2.79
CA LEU A 12 9.75 11.30 -3.78
C LEU A 12 8.44 12.04 -3.53
N TYR A 13 7.99 12.14 -2.27
CA TYR A 13 6.74 12.81 -1.91
C TYR A 13 6.69 14.28 -2.34
N ASN A 14 7.80 15.01 -2.18
CA ASN A 14 7.88 16.44 -2.52
C ASN A 14 7.85 16.72 -4.04
N ASN A 15 8.12 15.71 -4.89
CA ASN A 15 8.21 15.89 -6.34
C ASN A 15 6.94 15.48 -7.11
N ILE A 16 6.06 14.68 -6.51
CA ILE A 16 4.93 14.07 -7.24
C ILE A 16 3.54 14.45 -6.70
N ASP A 17 3.45 15.25 -5.62
CA ASP A 17 2.19 15.69 -4.98
C ASP A 17 1.15 14.56 -4.83
N PHE A 18 1.64 13.33 -4.62
CA PHE A 18 0.82 12.14 -4.54
C PHE A 18 1.01 11.50 -3.18
N LYS A 19 -0.06 11.50 -2.40
CA LYS A 19 -0.17 10.79 -1.13
C LYS A 19 -1.24 9.71 -1.29
N PRO A 20 -0.92 8.41 -1.11
CA PRO A 20 -1.93 7.38 -1.16
C PRO A 20 -2.92 7.58 0.01
N GLU A 21 -4.19 7.80 -0.31
CA GLU A 21 -5.28 7.98 0.65
C GLU A 21 -6.03 6.70 0.98
N THR A 22 -5.63 5.56 0.39
CA THR A 22 -6.30 4.29 0.62
C THR A 22 -6.09 3.84 2.06
N SER A 23 -7.19 3.67 2.79
CA SER A 23 -7.13 3.13 4.15
C SER A 23 -6.66 1.67 4.11
N ILE A 24 -6.04 1.21 5.20
CA ILE A 24 -5.62 -0.19 5.32
C ILE A 24 -6.82 -1.13 5.14
N GLN A 25 -7.96 -0.79 5.73
CA GLN A 25 -9.19 -1.59 5.63
C GLN A 25 -9.64 -1.74 4.17
N ASP A 26 -9.65 -0.64 3.41
CA ASP A 26 -10.07 -0.67 2.01
C ASP A 26 -9.09 -1.46 1.14
N GLY A 27 -7.78 -1.32 1.40
CA GLY A 27 -6.75 -2.07 0.71
C GLY A 27 -6.86 -3.58 0.94
N VAL A 28 -7.08 -4.00 2.19
CA VAL A 28 -7.24 -5.41 2.56
C VAL A 28 -8.49 -6.01 1.92
N ASN A 29 -9.62 -5.30 1.95
CA ASN A 29 -10.87 -5.79 1.34
C ASN A 29 -10.68 -6.02 -0.17
N LYS A 30 -10.13 -5.03 -0.89
CA LYS A 30 -9.87 -5.14 -2.34
C LYS A 30 -8.91 -6.28 -2.69
N PHE A 31 -7.91 -6.53 -1.84
CA PHE A 31 -6.99 -7.64 -2.03
C PHE A 31 -7.67 -9.00 -1.90
N ILE A 32 -8.52 -9.18 -0.88
CA ILE A 32 -9.29 -10.42 -0.68
C ILE A 32 -10.23 -10.67 -1.86
N ASP A 33 -10.94 -9.65 -2.32
CA ASP A 33 -11.85 -9.75 -3.46
C ASP A 33 -11.11 -10.18 -4.74
N TRP A 34 -9.96 -9.57 -5.01
CA TRP A 34 -9.11 -9.98 -6.13
C TRP A 34 -8.65 -11.43 -6.00
N TYR A 35 -8.16 -11.83 -4.83
CA TYR A 35 -7.63 -13.17 -4.58
C TYR A 35 -8.70 -14.25 -4.80
N LEU A 36 -9.89 -14.08 -4.21
CA LEU A 36 -10.99 -15.04 -4.35
C LEU A 36 -11.50 -15.15 -5.80
N ASN A 37 -11.45 -14.06 -6.57
CA ASN A 37 -11.85 -14.08 -7.98
C ASN A 37 -10.79 -14.74 -8.87
N TYR A 38 -9.50 -14.57 -8.56
CA TYR A 38 -8.40 -15.14 -9.35
C TYR A 38 -8.29 -16.66 -9.19
N TYR A 39 -8.61 -17.21 -8.02
CA TYR A 39 -8.48 -18.64 -7.71
C TYR A 39 -9.80 -19.43 -7.78
N LYS A 40 -10.82 -18.89 -8.45
CA LYS A 40 -12.07 -19.60 -8.74
C LYS A 40 -11.93 -20.60 -9.89
#